data_AF-A0A173SSH1-F1
#
_entry.id   AF-A0A173SSH1-F1
#
_cell.length_a   1.000
_cell.length_b   1.000
_cell.length_c   1.000
_cell.angle_alpha   90.00
_cell.angle_beta   90.00
_cell.angle_gamma   90.00
#
_symmetry.space_group_name_H-M   'P 1'
#
loop_
_entity.id
_entity.type
_entity.pdbx_description
1 polymer ?
#
loop_
_entity_poly.entity_id
_entity_poly.type
_entity_poly.pdbx_seq_one_letter_code
_entity_poly.pdbx_strand_id
1 'polypeptide(L)'
;MDDEDQVSLKALYEDNDNMIDMLEESIDHCKVTGEKEVVSDYGVKGIVYLYNHWMDTDIGRMDGKGWFYCFPSPEDNRWFIIYLMEFGDIKEDTYEDAYWKVLASIRSKE
;
A
#
# COMPACT_ATOMS: atom_id res chain seq x y z
N MET A 1 -6.97 2.41 -31.05
CA MET A 1 -7.43 2.58 -29.66
C MET A 1 -6.18 2.30 -28.88
N ASP A 2 -5.47 3.36 -28.50
CA ASP A 2 -4.11 3.24 -27.98
C ASP A 2 -4.11 2.38 -26.72
N ASP A 3 -3.16 1.45 -26.66
CA ASP A 3 -2.81 0.61 -25.49
C ASP A 3 -2.28 1.46 -24.31
N GLU A 4 -2.56 2.77 -24.27
CA GLU A 4 -1.72 3.73 -23.57
C GLU A 4 -1.85 3.73 -22.05
N ASP A 5 -2.91 3.19 -21.42
CA ASP A 5 -3.01 3.22 -19.94
C ASP A 5 -3.82 2.05 -19.35
N GLN A 6 -3.58 0.80 -19.80
CA GLN A 6 -4.24 -0.33 -19.13
C GLN A 6 -3.63 -0.55 -17.74
N VAL A 7 -4.46 -0.40 -16.70
CA VAL A 7 -4.09 -0.75 -15.33
C VAL A 7 -3.70 -2.23 -15.26
N SER A 8 -2.45 -2.49 -14.92
CA SER A 8 -1.88 -3.84 -14.90
C SER A 8 -0.70 -3.92 -13.95
N LEU A 9 -0.33 -5.13 -13.53
CA LEU A 9 0.81 -5.27 -12.61
C LEU A 9 2.11 -4.80 -13.27
N LYS A 10 2.22 -5.01 -14.60
CA LYS A 10 3.34 -4.51 -15.39
C LYS A 10 3.42 -2.98 -15.35
N ALA A 11 2.30 -2.29 -15.55
CA ALA A 11 2.24 -0.83 -15.47
C ALA A 11 2.64 -0.33 -14.07
N LEU A 12 2.30 -1.06 -13.00
CA LEU A 12 2.70 -0.72 -11.64
C LEU A 12 4.23 -0.76 -11.47
N TYR A 13 4.88 -1.77 -12.04
CA TYR A 13 6.34 -1.86 -12.01
C TYR A 13 7.02 -0.80 -12.87
N GLU A 14 6.45 -0.50 -14.04
CA GLU A 14 7.00 0.50 -14.95
C GLU A 14 6.86 1.92 -14.40
N ASP A 15 5.80 2.19 -13.62
CA ASP A 15 5.47 3.50 -13.04
C ASP A 15 5.61 3.55 -11.51
N ASN A 16 6.49 2.70 -10.96
CA ASN A 16 6.61 2.50 -9.52
C ASN A 16 7.04 3.77 -8.76
N ASP A 17 7.94 4.57 -9.35
CA ASP A 17 8.41 5.81 -8.73
C ASP A 17 7.26 6.83 -8.56
N ASN A 18 6.40 6.99 -9.58
CA ASN A 18 5.22 7.85 -9.50
C ASN A 18 4.18 7.31 -8.50
N MET A 19 4.05 5.99 -8.39
CA MET A 19 3.22 5.37 -7.33
C MET A 19 3.78 5.70 -5.94
N ILE A 20 5.09 5.56 -5.72
CA ILE A 20 5.73 5.91 -4.45
C ILE A 20 5.52 7.38 -4.11
N ASP A 21 5.73 8.29 -5.06
CA ASP A 21 5.51 9.72 -4.84
C ASP A 21 4.06 10.00 -4.41
N MET A 22 3.08 9.41 -5.10
CA MET A 22 1.67 9.56 -4.74
C MET A 22 1.35 8.97 -3.35
N LEU A 23 1.94 7.83 -2.98
CA LEU A 23 1.78 7.25 -1.64
C LEU A 23 2.41 8.13 -0.55
N GLU A 24 3.59 8.70 -0.79
CA GLU A 24 4.26 9.63 0.13
C GLU A 24 3.48 10.94 0.30
N GLU A 25 2.77 11.39 -0.75
CA GLU A 25 1.88 12.57 -0.67
C GLU A 25 0.54 12.27 0.01
N SER A 26 0.14 11.00 0.14
CA SER A 26 -1.16 10.61 0.70
C SER A 26 -1.23 10.68 2.23
N ILE A 27 -0.09 10.74 2.91
CA ILE A 27 0.04 10.79 4.37
C ILE A 27 1.07 11.87 4.74
N ASP A 28 0.76 12.70 5.74
CA ASP A 28 1.68 13.72 6.22
C ASP A 28 3.03 13.14 6.62
N HIS A 29 4.09 13.77 6.09
CA HIS A 29 5.49 13.41 6.35
C HIS A 29 5.82 11.92 6.18
N CYS A 30 5.15 11.27 5.23
CA CYS A 30 5.40 9.89 4.87
C CYS A 30 6.68 9.72 4.05
N LYS A 31 7.38 8.62 4.30
CA LYS A 31 8.52 8.17 3.48
C LYS A 31 8.47 6.66 3.31
N VAL A 32 8.41 6.20 2.08
CA VAL A 32 8.57 4.79 1.73
C VAL A 32 10.02 4.36 1.99
N THR A 33 10.17 3.22 2.63
CA THR A 33 11.46 2.68 3.12
C THR A 33 11.80 1.31 2.53
N GLY A 34 10.83 0.66 1.89
CA GLY A 34 11.04 -0.60 1.20
C GLY A 34 9.78 -1.07 0.49
N GLU A 35 9.95 -2.05 -0.38
CA GLU A 35 8.87 -2.63 -1.19
C GLU A 35 9.02 -4.15 -1.28
N LYS A 36 7.90 -4.86 -1.43
CA LYS A 36 7.89 -6.30 -1.74
C LYS A 36 6.66 -6.70 -2.53
N GLU A 37 6.84 -7.58 -3.51
CA GLU A 37 5.71 -8.21 -4.19
C GLU A 37 4.97 -9.16 -3.25
N VAL A 38 3.64 -9.13 -3.32
CA VAL A 38 2.76 -10.00 -2.54
C VAL A 38 1.68 -10.57 -3.46
N VAL A 39 1.30 -11.82 -3.19
CA VAL A 39 0.21 -12.51 -3.88
C VAL A 39 -0.78 -12.99 -2.84
N SER A 40 -2.07 -12.69 -3.04
CA SER A 40 -3.14 -13.20 -2.17
C SER A 40 -3.35 -14.71 -2.37
N ASP A 41 -4.08 -15.35 -1.45
CA ASP A 41 -4.42 -16.77 -1.54
C ASP A 41 -5.28 -17.09 -2.78
N TYR A 42 -5.89 -16.07 -3.38
CA TYR A 42 -6.73 -16.16 -4.57
C TYR A 42 -6.02 -15.65 -5.84
N GLY A 43 -4.71 -15.39 -5.78
CA GLY A 43 -3.89 -15.05 -6.94
C GLY A 43 -3.86 -13.57 -7.33
N VAL A 44 -4.42 -12.67 -6.52
CA VAL A 44 -4.31 -11.23 -6.75
C VAL A 44 -2.92 -10.77 -6.39
N LYS A 45 -2.19 -10.21 -7.36
CA LYS A 45 -0.80 -9.76 -7.21
C LYS A 45 -0.71 -8.25 -7.06
N GLY A 46 0.22 -7.78 -6.23
CA GLY A 46 0.50 -6.37 -6.06
C GLY A 46 1.82 -6.13 -5.33
N ILE A 47 2.09 -4.86 -5.01
CA ILE A 47 3.29 -4.44 -4.30
C ILE A 47 2.88 -3.89 -2.93
N VAL A 48 3.55 -4.37 -1.88
CA VAL A 48 3.49 -3.76 -0.56
C VAL A 48 4.66 -2.81 -0.37
N TYR A 49 4.38 -1.57 -0.01
CA TYR A 49 5.35 -0.54 0.36
C TYR A 49 5.35 -0.33 1.87
N LEU A 50 6.49 -0.56 2.51
CA LEU A 50 6.71 -0.23 3.92
C LEU A 50 7.07 1.26 4.02
N TYR A 51 6.43 1.98 4.94
CA TYR A 51 6.71 3.41 5.13
C TYR A 51 6.82 3.77 6.60
N ASN A 52 7.54 4.87 6.87
CA ASN A 52 7.49 5.60 8.13
C ASN A 52 6.75 6.92 7.90
N HIS A 53 6.10 7.45 8.92
CA HIS A 53 5.46 8.75 8.87
C HIS A 53 5.52 9.42 10.25
N TRP A 54 5.17 10.69 10.30
CA TRP A 54 4.87 11.36 11.56
C TRP A 54 3.81 12.42 11.34
N MET A 55 3.04 12.71 12.38
CA MET A 55 2.01 13.75 12.33
C MET A 55 2.10 14.63 13.56
N ASP A 56 1.81 15.91 13.38
CA ASP A 56 1.57 16.82 14.50
C ASP A 56 0.15 16.59 15.03
N THR A 57 0.05 16.25 16.30
CA THR A 57 -1.24 16.10 17.01
C THR A 57 -1.34 17.14 18.11
N ASP A 58 -2.54 17.31 18.68
CA ASP A 58 -2.77 18.22 19.82
C ASP A 58 -1.90 17.91 21.05
N ILE A 59 -1.34 16.70 21.14
CA ILE A 59 -0.45 16.27 22.23
C ILE A 59 1.03 16.18 21.80
N GLY A 60 1.36 16.73 20.63
CA GLY A 60 2.70 16.78 20.07
C GLY A 60 2.88 15.86 18.86
N ARG A 61 4.14 15.78 18.38
CA ARG A 61 4.53 14.90 17.28
C ARG A 61 4.34 13.44 17.66
N MET A 62 3.68 12.69 16.78
CA MET A 62 3.60 11.23 16.85
C MET A 62 4.26 10.61 15.63
N ASP A 63 5.31 9.85 15.86
CA ASP A 63 5.92 9.00 14.86
C ASP A 63 5.12 7.71 14.66
N GLY A 64 5.23 7.14 13.47
CA GLY A 64 4.49 5.96 13.07
C GLY A 64 5.13 5.22 11.91
N LYS A 65 4.60 4.04 11.63
CA LYS A 65 4.97 3.21 10.49
C LYS A 65 3.73 2.55 9.90
N GLY A 66 3.87 2.03 8.70
CA GLY A 66 2.77 1.36 8.06
C GLY A 66 3.14 0.65 6.78
N TRP A 67 2.10 0.14 6.13
CA TRP A 67 2.19 -0.56 4.86
C TRP A 67 1.10 -0.08 3.93
N PHE A 68 1.45 0.18 2.67
CA PHE A 68 0.51 0.30 1.57
C PHE A 68 0.56 -0.98 0.75
N TYR A 69 -0.58 -1.54 0.34
CA TYR A 69 -0.66 -2.59 -0.67
C TYR A 69 -1.38 -2.04 -1.88
N CYS A 70 -0.65 -1.92 -2.99
CA CYS A 70 -1.19 -1.45 -4.26
C CYS A 70 -1.34 -2.64 -5.21
N PHE A 71 -2.52 -2.82 -5.76
CA PHE A 71 -2.78 -3.86 -6.75
C PHE A 71 -3.72 -3.37 -7.86
N PRO A 72 -3.52 -3.83 -9.10
CA PRO A 72 -4.39 -3.50 -10.22
C PRO A 72 -5.65 -4.36 -10.23
N SER A 73 -6.77 -3.79 -10.68
CA SER A 73 -7.88 -4.52 -11.30
C SER A 73 -7.92 -4.16 -12.79
N PRO A 74 -7.35 -5.00 -13.68
CA PRO A 74 -7.38 -4.74 -15.12
C PRO A 74 -8.79 -4.74 -15.70
N GLU A 75 -9.70 -5.53 -15.13
CA GLU A 75 -11.10 -5.63 -15.57
C GLU A 75 -11.88 -4.34 -15.27
N ASP A 76 -11.64 -3.72 -14.11
CA ASP A 76 -12.24 -2.45 -13.73
C ASP A 76 -11.46 -1.23 -14.26
N ASN A 77 -10.27 -1.46 -14.80
CA ASN A 77 -9.26 -0.46 -15.12
C ASN A 77 -8.98 0.50 -13.94
N ARG A 78 -8.73 -0.06 -12.74
CA ARG A 78 -8.55 0.70 -11.49
C ARG A 78 -7.42 0.18 -10.62
N TRP A 79 -6.74 1.10 -9.94
CA TRP A 79 -5.81 0.80 -8.85
C TRP A 79 -6.57 0.70 -7.53
N PHE A 80 -6.23 -0.31 -6.74
CA PHE A 80 -6.70 -0.47 -5.37
C PHE A 80 -5.53 -0.33 -4.41
N ILE A 81 -5.78 0.39 -3.32
CA ILE A 81 -4.79 0.65 -2.28
C ILE A 81 -5.41 0.30 -0.93
N ILE A 82 -4.74 -0.58 -0.19
CA ILE A 82 -5.10 -0.93 1.19
C ILE A 82 -3.92 -0.56 2.06
N TYR A 83 -4.14 0.33 3.03
CA TYR A 83 -3.07 0.76 3.92
C TYR A 83 -3.37 0.47 5.38
N LEU A 84 -2.32 0.15 6.12
CA LEU A 84 -2.30 0.13 7.57
C LEU A 84 -1.37 1.25 8.03
N MET A 85 -1.89 2.12 8.90
CA MET A 85 -1.16 3.21 9.53
C MET A 85 -1.15 2.98 11.05
N GLU A 86 0.03 2.98 11.65
CA GLU A 86 0.21 2.78 13.09
C GLU A 86 0.98 3.94 13.72
N PHE A 87 0.53 4.40 14.89
CA PHE A 87 1.19 5.46 15.66
C PHE A 87 1.80 4.92 16.95
N GLY A 88 2.90 5.55 17.38
CA GLY A 88 3.49 5.38 18.71
C GLY A 88 4.63 4.36 18.78
N ASP A 89 5.09 4.10 20.00
CA ASP A 89 6.18 3.17 20.30
C ASP A 89 5.64 1.72 20.24
N ILE A 90 5.49 1.21 19.01
CA ILE A 90 4.87 -0.08 18.67
C ILE A 90 5.76 -1.21 19.21
N LYS A 91 5.52 -1.63 20.45
CA LYS A 91 6.35 -2.63 21.10
C LYS A 91 5.79 -4.05 21.06
N GLU A 92 4.48 -4.28 21.18
CA GLU A 92 3.97 -5.67 21.28
C GLU A 92 2.59 -5.97 20.67
N ASP A 93 1.74 -4.99 20.34
CA ASP A 93 0.43 -5.21 19.71
C ASP A 93 0.29 -4.39 18.43
N THR A 94 0.58 -5.00 17.29
CA THR A 94 0.44 -4.39 15.96
C THR A 94 -0.77 -4.98 15.24
N TYR A 95 -1.34 -4.23 14.30
CA TYR A 95 -2.34 -4.74 13.37
C TYR A 95 -1.70 -5.42 12.15
N GLU A 96 -0.39 -5.64 12.16
CA GLU A 96 0.34 -6.24 11.03
C GLU A 96 -0.22 -7.63 10.67
N ASP A 97 -0.44 -8.49 11.66
CA ASP A 97 -1.03 -9.82 11.42
C ASP A 97 -2.43 -9.75 10.82
N ALA A 98 -3.24 -8.78 11.27
CA ALA A 98 -4.58 -8.56 10.73
C ALA A 98 -4.50 -8.03 9.28
N TYR A 99 -3.57 -7.12 9.02
CA TYR A 99 -3.30 -6.59 7.69
C TYR A 99 -2.89 -7.71 6.71
N TRP A 100 -1.94 -8.56 7.09
CA TRP A 100 -1.53 -9.70 6.27
C TRP A 100 -2.69 -10.66 5.98
N LYS A 101 -3.55 -10.93 6.97
CA LYS A 101 -4.77 -11.75 6.77
C LYS A 101 -5.75 -11.10 5.81
N VAL A 102 -5.92 -9.77 5.87
CA VAL A 102 -6.76 -9.04 4.91
C VAL A 102 -6.17 -9.18 3.51
N LEU A 103 -4.87 -8.93 3.33
CA LEU A 103 -4.21 -9.04 2.02
C LEU A 103 -4.33 -10.44 1.42
N ALA A 104 -4.11 -11.48 2.22
CA ALA A 104 -4.24 -12.87 1.80
C ALA A 104 -5.68 -13.20 1.32
N SER A 105 -6.69 -12.56 1.90
CA SER A 105 -8.09 -12.82 1.58
C SER A 105 -8.64 -12.12 0.33
N ILE A 106 -7.87 -11.22 -0.30
CA ILE A 106 -8.30 -10.45 -1.46
C ILE A 106 -8.52 -11.38 -2.66
N ARG A 107 -9.65 -11.20 -3.35
CA ARG A 107 -10.06 -11.98 -4.51
C ARG A 107 -10.87 -11.14 -5.49
N SER A 108 -10.82 -11.51 -6.76
CA SER A 108 -11.71 -10.96 -7.78
C SER A 108 -13.17 -11.25 -7.43
N LYS A 109 -14.06 -10.35 -7.84
CA LYS A 109 -15.50 -10.56 -7.71
C LYS A 109 -15.95 -11.64 -8.70
N GLU A 110 -16.77 -12.57 -8.22
CA GLU A 110 -17.45 -13.59 -9.04
C GLU A 110 -18.60 -12.99 -9.88
#